data_AF-A0A1W1UA04-F1
#
_entry.id   AF-A0A1W1UA04-F1
#
_cell.length_a   1.000
_cell.length_b   1.000
_cell.length_c   1.000
_cell.angle_alpha   90.00
_cell.angle_beta   90.00
_cell.angle_gamma   90.00
#
_symmetry.space_group_name_H-M   'P 1'
#
loop_
_entity.id
_entity.type
_entity.pdbx_description
1 polymer ?
#
loop_
_entity_poly.entity_id
_entity_poly.type
_entity_poly.pdbx_seq_one_letter_code
_entity_poly.pdbx_strand_id
1 'polypeptide(L)'
;MTQIQYRKLSEVIASVGEDHRLGYLKLFLAAVEAETIDAVPNEATFNIKKRVQRDLTFDASPAFEDWHEVTVRALALKRKGRGLAVHSDDVVTGKVDFRAKAKAFRQELKRRKGRVKPKAGPAKLKTETLQEAQPAPATPQKARQPRAETEAE
;
A
#
# COMPACT_ATOMS: atom_id res chain seq x y z
N MET A 1 18.03 23.24 -32.96
CA MET A 1 18.90 22.09 -32.71
C MET A 1 18.71 21.68 -31.26
N THR A 2 17.97 20.60 -31.01
CA THR A 2 17.80 20.08 -29.65
C THR A 2 19.11 19.46 -29.24
N GLN A 3 19.73 20.00 -28.19
CA GLN A 3 21.00 19.48 -27.68
C GLN A 3 20.73 18.12 -27.05
N ILE A 4 21.28 17.06 -27.63
CA ILE A 4 21.20 15.70 -27.08
C ILE A 4 22.05 15.68 -25.81
N GLN A 5 21.42 15.32 -24.69
CA GLN A 5 22.07 15.25 -23.38
C GLN A 5 22.25 13.78 -23.03
N TYR A 6 23.48 13.34 -22.81
CA TYR A 6 23.74 11.97 -22.37
C TYR A 6 23.81 11.91 -20.84
N ARG A 7 23.21 10.88 -20.26
CA ARG A 7 23.26 10.62 -18.81
C ARG A 7 23.67 9.19 -18.51
N LYS A 8 24.24 9.00 -17.32
CA LYS A 8 24.61 7.68 -16.80
C LYS A 8 23.45 7.09 -16.02
N LEU A 9 23.25 5.78 -16.15
CA LEU A 9 22.21 5.06 -15.43
C LEU A 9 22.47 5.08 -13.92
N SER A 10 23.73 5.03 -13.50
CA SER A 10 24.13 5.15 -12.09
C SER A 10 23.65 6.45 -11.45
N GLU A 11 23.75 7.59 -12.15
CA GLU A 11 23.30 8.90 -11.67
C GLU A 11 21.77 8.95 -11.51
N VAL A 12 21.02 8.44 -12.50
CA VAL A 12 19.56 8.40 -12.43
C VAL A 12 19.07 7.41 -11.38
N ILE A 13 19.68 6.23 -11.27
CA ILE A 13 19.30 5.25 -10.24
C ILE A 13 19.61 5.78 -8.84
N ALA A 14 20.62 6.62 -8.67
CA ALA A 14 20.92 7.24 -7.38
C ALA A 14 19.79 8.16 -6.90
N SER A 15 19.12 8.89 -7.81
CA SER A 15 17.97 9.75 -7.49
C SER A 15 16.70 8.95 -7.17
N VAL A 16 16.60 7.71 -7.66
CA VAL A 16 15.52 6.79 -7.31
C VAL A 16 15.71 6.26 -5.88
N GLY A 17 14.63 6.28 -5.08
CA GLY A 17 14.63 5.76 -3.71
C GLY A 17 15.15 4.32 -3.64
N GLU A 18 15.97 4.01 -2.63
CA GLU A 18 16.78 2.77 -2.57
C GLU A 18 15.99 1.49 -2.80
N ASP A 19 14.77 1.43 -2.25
CA ASP A 19 13.88 0.29 -2.37
C ASP A 19 13.35 0.04 -3.79
N HIS A 20 13.35 1.07 -4.62
CA HIS A 20 12.84 1.04 -5.99
C HIS A 20 13.94 0.81 -7.03
N ARG A 21 15.21 1.00 -6.69
CA ARG A 21 16.37 0.92 -7.60
C ARG A 21 16.43 -0.38 -8.40
N LEU A 22 16.23 -1.53 -7.76
CA LEU A 22 16.26 -2.83 -8.45
C LEU A 22 15.07 -3.02 -9.40
N GLY A 23 13.89 -2.53 -9.03
CA GLY A 23 12.71 -2.58 -9.89
C GLY A 23 12.86 -1.64 -11.08
N TYR A 24 13.41 -0.45 -10.84
CA TYR A 24 13.73 0.53 -11.86
C TYR A 24 14.73 -0.02 -12.89
N LEU A 25 15.85 -0.60 -12.44
CA LEU A 25 16.84 -1.21 -13.33
C LEU A 25 16.21 -2.24 -14.28
N LYS A 26 15.34 -3.11 -13.75
CA LYS A 26 14.67 -4.13 -14.59
C LYS A 26 13.78 -3.52 -15.66
N LEU A 27 13.03 -2.47 -15.31
CA LEU A 27 12.18 -1.77 -16.27
C LEU A 27 13.01 -0.99 -17.30
N PHE A 28 14.12 -0.39 -16.87
CA PHE A 28 15.05 0.29 -17.76
C PHE A 28 15.63 -0.68 -18.79
N LEU A 29 16.18 -1.83 -18.35
CA LEU A 29 16.73 -2.83 -19.27
C LEU A 29 15.68 -3.37 -20.24
N ALA A 30 14.45 -3.59 -19.79
CA ALA A 30 13.34 -4.00 -20.66
C ALA A 30 12.97 -2.91 -21.69
N ALA A 31 13.07 -1.63 -21.32
CA ALA A 31 12.83 -0.52 -22.24
C ALA A 31 13.95 -0.36 -23.27
N VAL A 32 15.20 -0.67 -22.91
CA VAL A 32 16.33 -0.76 -23.85
C VAL A 32 16.15 -1.92 -24.82
N GLU A 33 15.77 -3.10 -24.31
CA GLU A 33 15.48 -4.27 -25.14
C GLU A 33 14.31 -4.03 -26.11
N ALA A 34 13.32 -3.23 -25.70
CA ALA A 34 12.18 -2.82 -26.52
C ALA A 34 12.45 -1.59 -27.41
N GLU A 35 13.71 -1.16 -27.54
CA GLU A 35 14.12 -0.01 -28.38
C GLU A 35 13.39 1.30 -28.02
N THR A 36 12.88 1.42 -26.80
CA THR A 36 12.23 2.64 -26.29
C THR A 36 13.26 3.62 -25.73
N ILE A 37 14.40 3.10 -25.27
CA ILE A 37 15.52 3.88 -24.74
C ILE A 37 16.79 3.40 -25.42
N ASP A 38 17.47 4.30 -26.12
CA ASP A 38 18.79 4.02 -26.69
C ASP A 38 19.85 4.15 -25.59
N ALA A 39 20.49 3.03 -25.26
CA ALA A 39 21.53 2.96 -24.24
C ALA A 39 22.71 2.10 -24.69
N VAL A 40 23.91 2.52 -24.30
CA VAL A 40 25.16 1.79 -24.57
C VAL A 40 25.90 1.49 -23.27
N PRO A 41 26.53 0.31 -23.14
CA PRO A 41 27.37 0.01 -21.99
C PRO A 41 28.61 0.88 -21.98
N ASN A 42 28.99 1.35 -20.78
CA ASN A 42 30.25 2.04 -20.56
C ASN A 42 31.21 1.17 -19.72
N GLU A 43 32.43 1.66 -19.51
CA GLU A 43 33.48 0.97 -18.75
C GLU A 43 33.24 0.92 -17.23
N ALA A 44 32.35 1.77 -16.73
CA ALA A 44 32.08 1.88 -15.31
C ALA A 44 31.13 0.77 -14.82
N THR A 45 31.18 0.53 -13.52
CA THR A 45 30.24 -0.34 -12.83
C THR A 45 29.72 0.37 -11.59
N PHE A 46 28.52 -0.01 -11.17
CA PHE A 46 27.91 0.52 -9.96
C PHE A 46 27.18 -0.58 -9.19
N ASN A 47 26.95 -0.33 -7.91
CA ASN A 47 26.34 -1.32 -7.01
C ASN A 47 24.88 -0.98 -6.71
N ILE A 48 24.02 -1.98 -6.85
CA ILE A 48 22.65 -1.95 -6.31
C ILE A 48 22.54 -3.05 -5.28
N LYS A 49 22.47 -2.66 -4.00
CA LYS A 49 22.52 -3.59 -2.86
C LYS A 49 23.82 -4.42 -2.90
N LYS A 50 23.71 -5.75 -3.04
CA LYS A 50 24.84 -6.70 -3.12
C LYS A 50 25.17 -7.14 -4.56
N ARG A 51 24.70 -6.40 -5.57
CA ARG A 51 24.89 -6.74 -6.99
C ARG A 51 25.66 -5.64 -7.70
N VAL A 52 26.78 -6.02 -8.32
CA VAL A 52 27.54 -5.18 -9.26
C VAL A 52 26.81 -5.20 -10.60
N GLN A 53 26.65 -4.05 -11.24
CA GLN A 53 26.05 -3.90 -12.57
C GLN A 53 26.96 -3.04 -13.44
N ARG A 54 27.02 -3.34 -14.75
CA ARG A 54 27.64 -2.43 -15.72
C ARG A 54 26.79 -1.18 -15.83
N ASP A 55 27.46 -0.03 -15.85
CA ASP A 55 26.77 1.23 -16.04
C ASP A 55 26.47 1.42 -17.54
N LEU A 56 25.37 2.12 -17.80
CA LEU A 56 24.86 2.38 -19.15
C LEU A 56 24.79 3.89 -19.35
N THR A 57 25.19 4.35 -20.53
CA THR A 57 25.01 5.74 -20.95
C THR A 57 23.90 5.78 -21.98
N PHE A 58 22.95 6.70 -21.82
CA PHE A 58 21.76 6.77 -22.66
C PHE A 58 21.43 8.22 -23.00
N ASP A 59 20.61 8.41 -24.03
CA ASP A 59 20.07 9.72 -24.41
C ASP A 59 18.96 10.14 -23.44
N ALA A 60 19.16 11.23 -22.71
CA ALA A 60 18.16 11.89 -21.88
C ALA A 60 17.21 12.72 -22.74
N SER A 61 16.53 12.04 -23.67
CA SER A 61 15.51 12.62 -24.52
C SER A 61 14.23 12.96 -23.73
N PRO A 62 13.34 13.80 -24.25
CA PRO A 62 12.05 14.05 -23.62
C PRO A 62 11.22 12.77 -23.41
N ALA A 63 11.31 11.81 -24.34
CA ALA A 63 10.65 10.52 -24.21
C ALA A 63 11.19 9.70 -23.01
N PHE A 64 12.50 9.79 -22.76
CA PHE A 64 13.09 9.18 -21.57
C PHE A 64 12.57 9.84 -20.29
N GLU A 65 12.50 11.17 -20.22
CA GLU A 65 12.03 11.88 -19.02
C GLU A 65 10.56 11.54 -18.70
N ASP A 66 9.70 11.49 -19.71
CA ASP A 66 8.31 11.03 -19.56
C ASP A 66 8.25 9.58 -19.05
N TRP A 67 9.05 8.70 -19.64
CA TRP A 67 9.14 7.30 -19.21
C TRP A 67 9.67 7.19 -17.77
N HIS A 68 10.67 7.99 -17.40
CA HIS A 68 11.28 8.03 -16.08
C HIS A 68 10.24 8.40 -15.03
N GLU A 69 9.53 9.51 -15.24
CA GLU A 69 8.49 9.99 -14.32
C GLU A 69 7.39 8.95 -14.10
N VAL A 70 6.86 8.38 -15.18
CA VAL A 70 5.80 7.36 -15.13
C VAL A 70 6.31 6.12 -14.38
N THR A 71 7.54 5.70 -14.66
CA THR A 71 8.14 4.51 -14.05
C THR A 71 8.36 4.69 -12.54
N VAL A 72 8.92 5.84 -12.12
CA VAL A 72 9.13 6.15 -10.71
C VAL A 72 7.79 6.22 -9.96
N ARG A 73 6.80 6.90 -10.54
CA ARG A 73 5.42 6.97 -10.02
C ARG A 73 4.80 5.58 -9.85
N ALA A 74 4.95 4.70 -10.84
CA ALA A 74 4.40 3.34 -10.79
C ALA A 74 5.09 2.47 -9.73
N LEU A 75 6.42 2.59 -9.58
CA LEU A 75 7.18 1.87 -8.56
C LEU A 75 6.79 2.30 -7.14
N ALA A 76 6.53 3.58 -6.92
CA ALA A 76 6.04 4.09 -5.64
C ALA A 76 4.65 3.54 -5.27
N LEU A 77 3.74 3.43 -6.25
CA LEU A 77 2.39 2.87 -6.05
C LEU A 77 2.39 1.38 -5.73
N LYS A 78 3.21 0.58 -6.44
CA LYS A 78 3.26 -0.88 -6.26
C LYS A 78 3.52 -1.28 -4.80
N ARG A 79 4.30 -0.47 -4.06
CA ARG A 79 4.55 -0.70 -2.63
C ARG A 79 3.36 -0.34 -1.75
N LYS A 80 2.66 0.77 -2.03
CA LYS A 80 1.58 1.30 -1.18
C LYS A 80 0.31 0.44 -1.19
N GLY A 81 0.10 -0.39 -2.20
CA GLY A 81 -1.00 -1.33 -2.15
C GLY A 81 -1.02 -2.32 -3.29
N ARG A 82 -0.50 -3.53 -3.06
CA ARG A 82 -0.70 -4.80 -3.82
C ARG A 82 -1.34 -4.68 -5.22
N GLY A 83 -0.82 -3.83 -6.12
CA GLY A 83 -1.35 -3.60 -7.47
C GLY A 83 -2.68 -2.84 -7.60
N LEU A 84 -3.22 -2.29 -6.51
CA LEU A 84 -4.55 -1.68 -6.46
C LEU A 84 -4.56 -0.16 -6.32
N ALA A 85 -3.48 0.40 -5.77
CA ALA A 85 -3.30 1.84 -5.72
C ALA A 85 -3.05 2.37 -7.14
N VAL A 86 -3.70 3.49 -7.47
CA VAL A 86 -3.58 4.21 -8.75
C VAL A 86 -3.37 5.68 -8.44
N HIS A 87 -2.63 6.40 -9.29
CA HIS A 87 -2.52 7.85 -9.15
C HIS A 87 -3.84 8.52 -9.57
N SER A 88 -4.19 9.61 -8.90
CA SER A 88 -5.41 10.37 -9.21
C SER A 88 -5.42 10.87 -10.65
N ASP A 89 -4.29 11.39 -11.13
CA ASP A 89 -4.15 11.90 -12.50
C ASP A 89 -4.37 10.82 -13.55
N ASP A 90 -3.92 9.58 -13.31
CA ASP A 90 -4.11 8.47 -14.24
C ASP A 90 -5.59 8.05 -14.36
N VAL A 91 -6.36 8.26 -13.29
CA VAL A 91 -7.82 8.03 -13.30
C VAL A 91 -8.53 9.13 -14.07
N VAL A 92 -8.17 10.39 -13.82
CA VAL A 92 -8.81 11.56 -14.47
C VAL A 92 -8.49 11.61 -15.96
N THR A 93 -7.26 11.26 -16.34
CA THR A 93 -6.81 11.23 -17.75
C THR A 93 -7.25 9.98 -18.51
N GLY A 94 -7.91 9.02 -17.85
CA GLY A 94 -8.38 7.79 -18.48
C GLY A 94 -7.29 6.78 -18.83
N LYS A 95 -6.03 7.00 -18.40
CA LYS A 95 -4.92 6.04 -18.56
C LYS A 95 -5.15 4.74 -17.80
N VAL A 96 -6.08 4.74 -16.84
CA VAL A 96 -6.51 3.57 -16.08
C VAL A 96 -7.99 3.33 -16.23
N ASP A 97 -8.38 2.07 -16.48
CA ASP A 97 -9.79 1.66 -16.40
C ASP A 97 -10.26 1.69 -14.93
N PHE A 98 -10.93 2.79 -14.60
CA PHE A 98 -11.50 3.02 -13.28
C PHE A 98 -12.47 1.91 -12.85
N ARG A 99 -13.31 1.41 -13.76
CA ARG A 99 -14.33 0.41 -13.42
C ARG A 99 -13.69 -0.93 -13.08
N ALA A 100 -12.68 -1.34 -13.85
CA ALA A 100 -11.90 -2.54 -13.56
C ALA A 100 -11.17 -2.43 -12.21
N LYS A 101 -10.52 -1.31 -11.93
CA LYS A 101 -9.84 -1.07 -10.64
C LYS A 101 -10.80 -1.03 -9.46
N ALA A 102 -11.96 -0.38 -9.60
CA ALA A 102 -12.99 -0.34 -8.57
C ALA A 102 -13.54 -1.74 -8.26
N LYS A 103 -13.75 -2.59 -9.29
CA LYS A 103 -14.17 -3.99 -9.11
C LYS A 103 -13.13 -4.79 -8.33
N ALA A 104 -11.85 -4.68 -8.70
CA ALA A 104 -10.74 -5.34 -8.00
C ALA A 104 -10.64 -4.85 -6.53
N PHE A 105 -10.87 -3.56 -6.27
CA PHE A 105 -10.89 -3.03 -4.91
C PHE A 105 -12.03 -3.60 -4.05
N ARG A 106 -13.24 -3.69 -4.59
CA ARG A 106 -14.37 -4.33 -3.89
C ARG A 106 -14.07 -5.78 -3.55
N GLN A 107 -13.42 -6.53 -4.45
CA GLN A 107 -13.03 -7.93 -4.20
C GLN A 107 -11.98 -8.03 -3.08
N GLU A 108 -10.97 -7.16 -3.08
CA GLU A 108 -9.95 -7.12 -2.02
C GLU A 108 -10.56 -6.77 -0.65
N LEU A 109 -11.50 -5.82 -0.59
CA LEU A 109 -12.21 -5.50 0.66
C LEU A 109 -13.00 -6.70 1.19
N LYS A 110 -13.71 -7.43 0.32
CA LYS A 110 -14.42 -8.67 0.70
C LYS A 110 -13.46 -9.74 1.23
N ARG A 111 -12.32 -9.95 0.56
CA ARG A 111 -11.29 -10.91 0.95
C ARG A 111 -10.67 -10.58 2.32
N ARG A 112 -10.47 -9.29 2.62
CA ARG A 112 -9.96 -8.83 3.92
C ARG A 112 -10.95 -9.05 5.05
N LYS A 113 -12.26 -8.87 4.81
CA LYS A 113 -13.33 -9.14 5.80
C LYS A 113 -13.34 -10.61 6.27
N GLY A 114 -12.97 -11.55 5.40
CA GLY A 114 -12.86 -12.98 5.75
C GLY A 114 -11.55 -13.42 6.42
N ARG A 115 -10.55 -12.54 6.55
CA ARG A 115 -9.24 -12.86 7.13
C ARG A 115 -9.08 -12.32 8.57
N VAL A 116 -10.15 -12.33 9.35
CA VAL A 116 -10.06 -12.19 10.80
C VAL A 116 -10.10 -13.60 11.39
N LYS A 117 -8.94 -14.26 11.45
CA LYS A 117 -8.79 -15.37 12.41
C LYS A 117 -8.63 -14.71 13.79
N PRO A 118 -9.53 -14.94 14.76
CA PRO A 118 -9.21 -14.59 16.14
C PRO A 118 -7.93 -15.35 16.50
N LYS A 119 -6.89 -14.62 16.88
CA LYS A 119 -5.70 -15.23 17.47
C LYS A 119 -6.17 -15.77 18.81
N ALA A 120 -6.47 -17.06 18.88
CA ALA A 120 -6.68 -17.76 20.14
C ALA A 120 -5.40 -17.58 20.96
N GLY A 121 -5.44 -16.65 21.92
CA GLY A 121 -4.42 -16.53 22.95
C GLY A 121 -4.53 -17.73 23.89
N PRO A 122 -3.42 -18.23 24.45
CA PRO A 122 -3.45 -19.36 25.36
C PRO A 122 -4.23 -18.99 26.63
N ALA A 123 -5.16 -19.86 27.01
CA ALA A 123 -5.83 -19.81 28.29
C ALA A 123 -4.82 -19.80 29.44
N LYS A 124 -4.81 -18.71 30.21
CA LYS A 124 -4.43 -18.73 31.63
C LYS A 124 -5.47 -17.94 32.39
N LEU A 125 -6.50 -18.65 32.87
CA LEU A 125 -7.25 -18.22 34.04
C LEU A 125 -6.24 -18.09 35.18
N LYS A 126 -5.94 -16.84 35.57
CA LYS A 126 -5.49 -16.54 36.91
C LYS A 126 -6.71 -16.04 37.66
N THR A 127 -7.29 -16.94 38.43
CA THR A 127 -8.15 -16.61 39.56
C THR A 127 -7.27 -15.89 40.58
N GLU A 128 -7.41 -14.58 40.70
CA GLU A 128 -6.85 -13.83 41.81
C GLU A 128 -7.94 -12.86 42.31
N THR A 129 -8.66 -13.38 43.30
CA THR A 129 -9.22 -12.69 44.47
C THR A 129 -9.67 -11.24 44.25
N LEU A 130 -10.97 -11.05 43.96
CA LEU A 130 -11.65 -9.80 44.31
C LEU A 130 -11.99 -9.87 45.80
N GLN A 131 -11.23 -9.10 46.57
CA GLN A 131 -11.48 -8.86 47.98
C GLN A 131 -12.77 -8.05 48.14
N GLU A 132 -13.55 -8.52 49.09
CA GLU A 132 -14.80 -8.04 49.64
C GLU A 132 -14.79 -6.54 49.98
N ALA A 133 -15.82 -5.82 49.51
CA ALA A 133 -16.37 -4.65 50.18
C ALA A 133 -17.86 -4.53 49.79
N GLN A 134 -18.74 -5.06 50.64
CA GLN A 134 -20.15 -4.64 50.65
C GLN A 134 -20.25 -3.18 51.16
N PRO A 135 -21.30 -2.44 50.77
CA PRO A 135 -22.48 -2.42 51.64
C PRO A 135 -23.85 -2.41 50.93
N ALA A 136 -24.76 -3.16 51.57
CA ALA A 136 -26.20 -2.97 51.74
C ALA A 136 -27.20 -3.12 50.55
N PRO A 137 -28.32 -3.84 50.74
CA PRO A 137 -29.34 -4.09 49.72
C PRO A 137 -30.48 -3.06 49.75
N ALA A 138 -30.94 -2.62 48.59
CA ALA A 138 -32.25 -1.99 48.42
C ALA A 138 -33.04 -2.72 47.31
N THR A 139 -34.22 -3.16 47.73
CA THR A 139 -35.22 -4.07 47.15
C THR A 139 -35.70 -3.71 45.74
N PRO A 140 -36.09 -4.69 44.89
CA PRO A 140 -36.65 -4.43 43.56
C PRO A 140 -38.10 -3.92 43.60
N GLN A 141 -38.36 -2.80 42.91
CA GLN A 141 -39.70 -2.28 42.62
C GLN A 141 -40.47 -3.23 41.68
N LYS A 142 -41.53 -3.85 42.20
CA LYS A 142 -42.54 -4.56 41.41
C LYS A 142 -43.76 -3.66 41.24
N ALA A 143 -43.91 -3.08 40.04
CA ALA A 143 -45.11 -2.37 39.65
C ALA A 143 -46.26 -3.37 39.37
N ARG A 144 -47.35 -3.23 40.12
CA ARG A 144 -48.69 -3.69 39.72
C ARG A 144 -49.73 -2.78 40.39
N GLN A 145 -50.28 -1.86 39.60
CA GLN A 145 -51.55 -1.17 39.88
C GLN A 145 -52.72 -2.09 39.46
N PRO A 146 -54.00 -1.64 39.55
CA PRO A 146 -54.74 -1.19 40.74
C PRO A 146 -56.09 -1.95 40.85
N ARG A 147 -56.93 -1.57 41.83
CA ARG A 147 -58.38 -1.26 41.71
C ARG A 147 -59.23 -1.89 42.83
N ALA A 148 -60.07 -1.02 43.41
CA ALA A 148 -61.38 -1.27 44.06
C ALA A 148 -61.39 -2.22 45.28
N GLU A 149 -62.23 -2.08 46.29
CA GLU A 149 -63.39 -1.24 46.59
C GLU A 149 -63.62 -1.43 48.12
N THR A 150 -64.21 -0.42 48.78
CA THR A 150 -65.33 -0.50 49.77
C THR A 150 -65.19 -1.49 50.96
N GLU A 151 -65.31 -1.16 52.25
CA GLU A 151 -66.43 -0.60 53.04
C GLU A 151 -65.91 -0.59 54.52
N ALA A 152 -66.03 0.47 55.33
CA ALA A 152 -67.02 0.64 56.42
C ALA A 152 -67.43 -0.69 57.09
N GLU A 153 -67.32 -0.92 58.40
CA GLU A 153 -67.48 -0.11 59.61
C GLU A 153 -66.83 -0.84 60.80
#